data_AF-A0A101VTH1-F1
#
_entry.id   AF-A0A101VTH1-F1
#
_cell.length_a   1.000
_cell.length_b   1.000
_cell.length_c   1.000
_cell.angle_alpha   90.00
_cell.angle_beta   90.00
_cell.angle_gamma   90.00
#
_symmetry.space_group_name_H-M   'P 1'
#
loop_
_entity.id
_entity.type
_entity.pdbx_description
1 polymer ?
#
loop_
_entity_poly.entity_id
_entity_poly.type
_entity_poly.pdbx_seq_one_letter_code
_entity_poly.pdbx_strand_id
1 'polypeptide(L)'
;MSIKQIVFEQLEKKEFDSLLELFDRNPNIVRRYATMATYYTDDSLRDTALEFFRFLSEKRAAIKPEYFRETIRRHIWGMNEEGGNIDWSAPEIIGIIIASEPDIFGEFASIMLTAAIAEPIFHRGMFAAVRMIGLKNKNLIEYYLPKLQTFIDDKDPELAQLAQTVLGEIGYGVIDF
;
A
#
# COMPACT_ATOMS: atom_id res chain seq x y z
N MET A 1 -5.60 11.07 27.55
CA MET A 1 -5.99 10.62 26.20
C MET A 1 -5.22 9.35 25.86
N SER A 2 -5.85 8.33 25.29
CA SER A 2 -5.16 7.10 24.88
C SER A 2 -4.26 7.33 23.66
N ILE A 3 -3.22 6.51 23.45
CA ILE A 3 -2.36 6.63 22.26
C ILE A 3 -3.18 6.47 20.98
N LYS A 4 -4.20 5.60 20.97
CA LYS A 4 -5.15 5.48 19.85
C LYS A 4 -5.78 6.83 19.50
N GLN A 5 -6.34 7.51 20.50
CA GLN A 5 -7.01 8.81 20.30
C GLN A 5 -6.03 9.86 19.79
N ILE A 6 -4.80 9.88 20.31
CA ILE A 6 -3.74 10.79 19.85
C ILE A 6 -3.42 10.54 18.37
N VAL A 7 -3.21 9.27 17.98
CA VAL A 7 -2.90 8.93 16.58
C VAL A 7 -4.05 9.35 15.66
N PHE A 8 -5.30 9.08 16.04
CA PHE A 8 -6.47 9.42 15.24
C PHE A 8 -6.64 10.93 15.10
N GLU A 9 -6.54 11.68 16.21
CA GLU A 9 -6.66 13.14 16.19
C GLU A 9 -5.54 13.79 15.35
N GLN A 10 -4.32 13.27 15.41
CA GLN A 10 -3.21 13.79 14.60
C GLN A 10 -3.36 13.43 13.11
N LEU A 11 -3.91 12.25 12.80
CA LEU A 11 -4.27 11.89 11.43
C LEU A 11 -5.35 12.85 10.91
N GLU A 12 -6.46 13.04 11.62
CA GLU A 12 -7.54 13.95 11.23
C GLU A 12 -7.04 15.38 10.97
N LYS A 13 -6.05 15.85 11.75
CA LYS A 13 -5.44 17.17 11.60
C LYS A 13 -4.26 17.22 10.63
N LYS A 14 -3.85 16.10 10.04
CA LYS A 14 -2.66 15.96 9.19
C LYS A 14 -1.35 16.42 9.85
N GLU A 15 -1.24 16.24 11.17
CA GLU A 15 -0.07 16.61 11.98
C GLU A 15 1.03 15.54 11.88
N PHE A 16 1.53 15.31 10.67
CA PHE A 16 2.41 14.18 10.36
C PHE A 16 3.78 14.25 11.05
N ASP A 17 4.34 15.44 11.27
CA ASP A 17 5.58 15.59 12.04
C ASP A 17 5.39 15.13 13.50
N SER A 18 4.26 15.49 14.11
CA SER A 18 3.93 15.03 15.46
C SER A 18 3.74 13.50 15.53
N LEU A 19 3.10 12.91 14.51
CA LEU A 19 2.98 11.46 14.39
C LEU A 19 4.33 10.78 14.18
N LEU A 20 5.24 11.38 13.43
CA LEU A 20 6.59 10.87 13.20
C LEU A 20 7.40 10.84 14.50
N GLU A 21 7.33 11.90 15.30
CA GLU A 21 7.96 11.90 16.63
C GLU A 21 7.35 10.85 17.57
N LEU A 22 6.03 10.64 17.48
CA LEU A 22 5.36 9.61 18.26
C LEU A 22 5.76 8.20 17.77
N PHE A 23 5.92 8.02 16.47
CA PHE A 23 6.40 6.79 15.85
C PHE A 23 7.83 6.47 16.30
N ASP A 24 8.73 7.45 16.32
CA ASP A 24 10.12 7.24 16.75
C ASP A 24 10.21 6.75 18.21
N ARG A 25 9.22 7.12 19.04
CA ARG A 25 9.09 6.66 20.43
C ARG A 25 8.34 5.32 20.55
N ASN A 26 7.30 5.09 19.76
CA ASN A 26 6.37 3.96 19.88
C ASN A 26 5.96 3.36 18.52
N PRO A 27 6.90 2.81 17.73
CA PRO A 27 6.67 2.54 16.32
C PRO A 27 5.57 1.50 16.08
N ASN A 28 5.57 0.41 16.86
CA ASN A 28 4.55 -0.64 16.76
C ASN A 28 3.13 -0.15 17.06
N ILE A 29 2.98 0.76 18.03
CA ILE A 29 1.68 1.29 18.43
C ILE A 29 1.15 2.26 17.37
N VAL A 30 2.00 3.16 16.88
CA VAL A 30 1.63 4.11 15.82
C VAL A 30 1.28 3.37 14.54
N ARG A 31 2.13 2.44 14.07
CA ARG A 31 1.83 1.62 12.90
C ARG A 31 0.50 0.88 13.07
N ARG A 32 0.26 0.22 14.21
CA ARG A 32 -1.00 -0.51 14.47
C ARG A 32 -2.23 0.40 14.31
N TYR A 33 -2.20 1.60 14.90
CA TYR A 33 -3.35 2.49 14.84
C TYR A 33 -3.49 3.22 13.50
N ALA A 34 -2.37 3.53 12.83
CA ALA A 34 -2.40 4.01 11.45
C ALA A 34 -2.98 2.95 10.50
N THR A 35 -2.56 1.69 10.60
CA THR A 35 -3.17 0.57 9.85
C THR A 35 -4.66 0.45 10.16
N MET A 36 -5.05 0.50 11.44
CA MET A 36 -6.46 0.42 11.79
C MET A 36 -7.28 1.59 11.22
N ALA A 37 -6.68 2.78 11.06
CA ALA A 37 -7.33 3.91 10.42
C ALA A 37 -7.56 3.70 8.91
N THR A 38 -6.78 2.86 8.23
CA THR A 38 -7.01 2.53 6.81
C THR A 38 -8.23 1.62 6.58
N TYR A 39 -8.80 1.05 7.65
CA TYR A 39 -9.99 0.20 7.57
C TYR A 39 -11.31 0.97 7.75
N TYR A 40 -11.24 2.26 8.09
CA TYR A 40 -12.44 3.07 8.25
C TYR A 40 -13.06 3.36 6.88
N THR A 41 -14.39 3.31 6.81
CA THR A 41 -15.17 3.60 5.61
C THR A 41 -15.29 5.10 5.32
N ASP A 42 -14.82 5.96 6.23
CA ASP A 42 -14.66 7.38 5.97
C ASP A 42 -13.40 7.59 5.14
N ASP A 43 -13.60 7.88 3.86
CA ASP A 43 -12.53 8.09 2.88
C ASP A 43 -11.50 9.11 3.40
N SER A 44 -11.91 10.13 4.16
CA SER A 44 -11.00 11.18 4.65
C SER A 44 -9.95 10.65 5.63
N LEU A 45 -10.35 9.86 6.62
CA LEU A 45 -9.42 9.32 7.62
C LEU A 45 -8.55 8.22 7.02
N ARG A 46 -9.16 7.35 6.20
CA ARG A 46 -8.45 6.29 5.48
C ARG A 46 -7.35 6.87 4.61
N ASP A 47 -7.68 7.84 3.76
CA ASP A 47 -6.73 8.44 2.82
C ASP A 47 -5.61 9.16 3.55
N THR A 48 -5.96 9.86 4.63
CA THR A 48 -4.96 10.53 5.48
C THR A 48 -4.02 9.53 6.17
N ALA A 49 -4.50 8.35 6.55
CA ALA A 49 -3.66 7.29 7.09
C ALA A 49 -2.68 6.73 6.03
N LEU A 50 -3.13 6.56 4.79
CA LEU A 50 -2.25 6.16 3.67
C LEU A 50 -1.24 7.27 3.32
N GLU A 51 -1.64 8.53 3.33
CA GLU A 51 -0.74 9.69 3.21
C GLU A 51 0.33 9.67 4.31
N PHE A 52 -0.06 9.39 5.56
CA PHE A 52 0.87 9.25 6.66
C PHE A 52 1.84 8.07 6.45
N PHE A 53 1.39 6.91 5.98
CA PHE A 53 2.29 5.80 5.64
C PHE A 53 3.32 6.20 4.58
N ARG A 54 2.92 7.00 3.58
CA ARG A 54 3.84 7.52 2.55
C ARG A 54 4.88 8.44 3.16
N PHE A 55 4.44 9.46 3.91
CA PHE A 55 5.33 10.38 4.62
C PHE A 55 6.29 9.64 5.56
N LEU A 56 5.77 8.70 6.34
CA LEU A 56 6.55 7.90 7.28
C LEU A 56 7.61 7.06 6.57
N SER A 57 7.26 6.40 5.47
CA SER A 57 8.19 5.57 4.70
C SER A 57 9.29 6.41 4.08
N GLU A 58 8.96 7.55 3.46
CA GLU A 58 9.94 8.50 2.92
C GLU A 58 10.92 9.02 3.98
N LYS A 59 10.47 9.20 5.23
CA LYS A 59 11.31 9.75 6.31
C LYS A 59 12.12 8.71 7.07
N ARG A 60 11.71 7.43 7.06
CA ARG A 60 12.27 6.42 7.98
C ARG A 60 12.64 5.08 7.34
N ALA A 61 12.19 4.76 6.13
CA ALA A 61 12.39 3.43 5.57
C ALA A 61 13.88 3.11 5.33
N ALA A 62 14.66 4.04 4.79
CA ALA A 62 16.11 3.89 4.67
C ALA A 62 16.86 3.86 6.02
N ILE A 63 16.34 4.53 7.05
CA ILE A 63 16.98 4.63 8.38
C ILE A 63 16.64 3.42 9.26
N LYS A 64 15.47 2.81 9.06
CA LYS A 64 14.96 1.67 9.83
C LYS A 64 14.50 0.51 8.92
N PRO A 65 15.33 0.01 7.99
CA PRO A 65 14.89 -0.92 6.96
C PRO A 65 14.29 -2.22 7.51
N GLU A 66 14.86 -2.79 8.57
CA GLU A 66 14.30 -4.02 9.17
C GLU A 66 12.89 -3.81 9.73
N TYR A 67 12.59 -2.64 10.29
CA TYR A 67 11.25 -2.35 10.81
C TYR A 67 10.20 -2.37 9.68
N PHE A 68 10.54 -1.76 8.54
CA PHE A 68 9.65 -1.70 7.39
C PHE A 68 9.55 -3.04 6.68
N ARG A 69 10.65 -3.82 6.64
CA ARG A 69 10.62 -5.21 6.17
C ARG A 69 9.67 -6.08 7.00
N GLU A 70 9.75 -5.99 8.32
CA GLU A 70 8.82 -6.70 9.22
C GLU A 70 7.39 -6.19 9.10
N THR A 71 7.21 -4.92 8.78
CA THR A 71 5.87 -4.37 8.50
C THR A 71 5.29 -4.95 7.22
N ILE A 72 6.05 -5.00 6.13
CA ILE A 72 5.64 -5.66 4.88
C ILE A 72 5.29 -7.13 5.12
N ARG A 73 6.15 -7.89 5.81
CA ARG A 73 5.91 -9.31 6.12
C ARG A 73 4.60 -9.53 6.87
N ARG A 74 4.28 -8.68 7.84
CA ARG A 74 3.01 -8.77 8.59
C ARG A 74 1.80 -8.50 7.71
N HIS A 75 1.88 -7.52 6.80
CA HIS A 75 0.81 -7.26 5.83
C HIS A 75 0.65 -8.42 4.85
N ILE A 76 1.75 -9.02 4.36
CA ILE A 76 1.71 -10.22 3.52
C ILE A 76 1.04 -11.38 4.27
N TRP A 77 1.35 -11.60 5.54
CA TRP A 77 0.65 -12.62 6.34
C TRP A 77 -0.83 -12.30 6.49
N GLY A 78 -1.19 -11.03 6.75
CA GLY A 78 -2.58 -10.59 6.83
C GLY A 78 -3.36 -10.75 5.53
N MET A 79 -2.69 -10.75 4.37
CA MET A 79 -3.33 -11.06 3.09
C MET A 79 -3.69 -12.55 2.93
N ASN A 80 -3.04 -13.45 3.67
CA ASN A 80 -3.24 -14.89 3.59
C ASN A 80 -4.09 -15.45 4.76
N GLU A 81 -4.68 -14.59 5.59
CA GLU A 81 -5.52 -15.00 6.72
C GLU A 81 -6.93 -15.39 6.25
N GLU A 82 -7.31 -16.66 6.48
CA GLU A 82 -8.63 -17.21 6.13
C GLU A 82 -9.72 -16.83 7.18
N GLY A 83 -9.33 -16.33 8.35
CA GLY A 83 -10.19 -16.13 9.52
C GLY A 83 -11.02 -14.84 9.56
N GLY A 84 -11.13 -14.10 8.46
CA GLY A 84 -11.93 -12.88 8.37
C GLY A 84 -11.26 -11.60 8.93
N ASN A 85 -10.03 -11.69 9.44
CA ASN A 85 -9.19 -10.53 9.78
C ASN A 85 -8.31 -10.12 8.58
N ILE A 86 -8.92 -10.07 7.40
CA ILE A 86 -8.21 -9.72 6.17
C ILE A 86 -7.70 -8.28 6.26
N ASP A 87 -6.43 -8.09 5.91
CA ASP A 87 -5.81 -6.77 5.86
C ASP A 87 -6.12 -6.09 4.51
N TRP A 88 -7.29 -5.46 4.42
CA TRP A 88 -7.83 -4.86 3.20
C TRP A 88 -6.87 -3.87 2.52
N SER A 89 -6.08 -3.15 3.30
CA SER A 89 -5.15 -2.12 2.83
C SER A 89 -3.71 -2.64 2.65
N ALA A 90 -3.47 -3.94 2.88
CA ALA A 90 -2.13 -4.51 2.81
C ALA A 90 -1.41 -4.22 1.48
N PRO A 91 -2.02 -4.42 0.29
CA PRO A 91 -1.34 -4.09 -0.97
C PRO A 91 -0.89 -2.64 -1.04
N GLU A 92 -1.74 -1.69 -0.60
CA GLU A 92 -1.44 -0.26 -0.64
C GLU A 92 -0.29 0.10 0.30
N ILE A 93 -0.33 -0.37 1.54
CA ILE A 93 0.72 -0.11 2.53
C ILE A 93 2.04 -0.73 2.07
N ILE A 94 2.02 -1.97 1.57
CA ILE A 94 3.21 -2.62 1.01
C ILE A 94 3.75 -1.83 -0.19
N GLY A 95 2.87 -1.42 -1.11
CA GLY A 95 3.23 -0.63 -2.28
C GLY A 95 3.83 0.72 -1.93
N ILE A 96 3.30 1.41 -0.92
CA ILE A 96 3.86 2.65 -0.37
C ILE A 96 5.30 2.44 0.10
N ILE A 97 5.54 1.40 0.89
CA ILE A 97 6.86 1.13 1.47
C ILE A 97 7.85 0.76 0.35
N ILE A 98 7.46 -0.11 -0.59
CA ILE A 98 8.30 -0.48 -1.73
C ILE A 98 8.64 0.74 -2.58
N ALA A 99 7.66 1.59 -2.89
CA ALA A 99 7.87 2.78 -3.70
C ALA A 99 8.78 3.83 -3.03
N SER A 100 8.88 3.82 -1.69
CA SER A 100 9.77 4.73 -0.96
C SER A 100 11.24 4.37 -1.15
N GLU A 101 11.58 3.08 -1.14
CA GLU A 101 12.96 2.58 -1.30
C GLU A 101 12.95 1.28 -2.14
N PRO A 102 12.78 1.36 -3.47
CA PRO A 102 12.62 0.19 -4.34
C PRO A 102 13.82 -0.76 -4.29
N ASP A 103 15.03 -0.24 -4.10
CA ASP A 103 16.26 -1.03 -4.04
C ASP A 103 16.37 -1.84 -2.73
N ILE A 104 15.68 -1.41 -1.66
CA ILE A 104 15.70 -2.08 -0.35
C ILE A 104 14.57 -3.10 -0.23
N PHE A 105 13.39 -2.77 -0.75
CA PHE A 105 12.17 -3.56 -0.52
C PHE A 105 11.59 -4.20 -1.79
N GLY A 106 12.18 -3.98 -2.96
CA GLY A 106 11.66 -4.48 -4.24
C GLY A 106 11.47 -6.00 -4.29
N GLU A 107 12.22 -6.76 -3.48
CA GLU A 107 12.07 -8.22 -3.34
C GLU A 107 10.64 -8.65 -2.94
N PHE A 108 9.88 -7.77 -2.28
CA PHE A 108 8.51 -8.07 -1.82
C PHE A 108 7.44 -7.80 -2.88
N ALA A 109 7.76 -7.11 -3.99
CA ALA A 109 6.78 -6.75 -5.00
C ALA A 109 6.13 -8.01 -5.61
N SER A 110 6.93 -9.02 -5.94
CA SER A 110 6.43 -10.28 -6.51
C SER A 110 5.51 -11.04 -5.55
N ILE A 111 5.87 -11.10 -4.26
CA ILE A 111 5.09 -11.80 -3.24
C ILE A 111 3.74 -11.10 -3.06
N MET A 112 3.74 -9.77 -2.94
CA MET A 112 2.52 -8.98 -2.81
C MET A 112 1.62 -9.12 -4.04
N LEU A 113 2.18 -8.99 -5.26
CA LEU A 113 1.40 -9.10 -6.50
C LEU A 113 0.81 -10.50 -6.68
N THR A 114 1.56 -11.55 -6.36
CA THR A 114 1.06 -12.92 -6.44
C THR A 114 -0.16 -13.12 -5.54
N ALA A 115 -0.06 -12.68 -4.28
CA ALA A 115 -1.17 -12.79 -3.33
C ALA A 115 -2.36 -11.90 -3.71
N ALA A 116 -2.10 -10.66 -4.15
CA ALA A 116 -3.15 -9.72 -4.50
C ALA A 116 -3.92 -10.10 -5.78
N ILE A 117 -3.24 -10.66 -6.78
CA ILE A 117 -3.89 -11.12 -8.03
C ILE A 117 -4.88 -12.26 -7.74
N ALA A 118 -4.55 -13.14 -6.81
CA ALA A 118 -5.35 -14.33 -6.51
C ALA A 118 -6.71 -13.98 -5.87
N GLU A 119 -6.78 -12.87 -5.13
CA GLU A 119 -7.94 -12.56 -4.29
C GLU A 119 -8.61 -11.23 -4.70
N PRO A 120 -9.87 -11.26 -5.18
CA PRO A 120 -10.58 -10.06 -5.67
C PRO A 120 -10.64 -8.88 -4.72
N ILE A 121 -10.67 -9.17 -3.42
CA ILE A 121 -10.67 -8.20 -2.33
C ILE A 121 -9.47 -7.23 -2.39
N PHE A 122 -8.34 -7.67 -2.96
CA PHE A 122 -7.11 -6.88 -3.02
C PHE A 122 -6.94 -6.12 -4.32
N HIS A 123 -7.75 -6.34 -5.35
CA HIS A 123 -7.48 -5.83 -6.70
C HIS A 123 -7.39 -4.29 -6.76
N ARG A 124 -8.25 -3.58 -6.03
CA ARG A 124 -8.18 -2.10 -5.96
C ARG A 124 -6.89 -1.62 -5.30
N GLY A 125 -6.57 -2.17 -4.12
CA GLY A 125 -5.34 -1.84 -3.41
C GLY A 125 -4.07 -2.23 -4.20
N MET A 126 -4.14 -3.35 -4.93
CA MET A 126 -3.10 -3.83 -5.82
C MET A 126 -2.80 -2.81 -6.91
N PHE A 127 -3.81 -2.26 -7.59
CA PHE A 127 -3.58 -1.26 -8.64
C PHE A 127 -3.03 0.05 -8.08
N ALA A 128 -3.43 0.47 -6.89
CA ALA A 128 -2.76 1.58 -6.20
C ALA A 128 -1.27 1.27 -5.95
N ALA A 129 -0.94 0.06 -5.49
CA ALA A 129 0.43 -0.38 -5.30
C ALA A 129 1.23 -0.42 -6.61
N VAL A 130 0.66 -1.01 -7.67
CA VAL A 130 1.24 -1.08 -9.03
C VAL A 130 1.56 0.32 -9.54
N ARG A 131 0.64 1.28 -9.36
CA ARG A 131 0.86 2.68 -9.73
C ARG A 131 2.08 3.26 -9.01
N MET A 132 2.11 3.16 -7.68
CA MET A 132 3.19 3.73 -6.87
C MET A 132 4.55 3.09 -7.17
N ILE A 133 4.60 1.77 -7.28
CA ILE A 133 5.83 1.03 -7.61
C ILE A 133 6.26 1.32 -9.04
N GLY A 134 5.34 1.25 -10.01
CA GLY A 134 5.65 1.43 -11.43
C GLY A 134 6.15 2.84 -11.77
N LEU A 135 5.65 3.87 -11.08
CA LEU A 135 6.17 5.24 -11.22
C LEU A 135 7.62 5.40 -10.70
N LYS A 136 8.09 4.49 -9.84
CA LYS A 136 9.43 4.53 -9.23
C LYS A 136 10.40 3.57 -9.91
N ASN A 137 9.96 2.33 -10.14
CA ASN A 137 10.75 1.28 -10.76
C ASN A 137 9.82 0.27 -11.47
N LYS A 138 9.66 0.42 -12.78
CA LYS A 138 8.79 -0.42 -13.61
C LYS A 138 9.23 -1.89 -13.65
N ASN A 139 10.52 -2.16 -13.52
CA ASN A 139 11.06 -3.52 -13.59
C ASN A 139 10.46 -4.43 -12.50
N LEU A 140 10.03 -3.87 -11.37
CA LEU A 140 9.41 -4.61 -10.28
C LEU A 140 8.00 -5.13 -10.60
N ILE A 141 7.34 -4.61 -11.65
CA ILE A 141 6.01 -5.04 -12.07
C ILE A 141 6.01 -5.77 -13.42
N GLU A 142 7.08 -5.65 -14.21
CA GLU A 142 7.14 -6.10 -15.61
C GLU A 142 6.76 -7.57 -15.79
N TYR A 143 7.26 -8.45 -14.92
CA TYR A 143 6.94 -9.87 -14.94
C TYR A 143 5.43 -10.15 -14.83
N TYR A 144 4.68 -9.30 -14.12
CA TYR A 144 3.25 -9.45 -13.87
C TYR A 144 2.39 -8.72 -14.92
N LEU A 145 2.97 -7.94 -15.83
CA LEU A 145 2.21 -7.12 -16.78
C LEU A 145 1.18 -7.92 -17.60
N PRO A 146 1.50 -9.10 -18.18
CA PRO A 146 0.50 -9.86 -18.92
C PRO A 146 -0.72 -10.22 -18.08
N LYS A 147 -0.52 -10.47 -16.78
CA LYS A 147 -1.61 -10.78 -15.85
C LYS A 147 -2.34 -9.53 -15.37
N LEU A 148 -1.64 -8.41 -15.19
CA LEU A 148 -2.26 -7.12 -14.86
C LEU A 148 -3.11 -6.58 -16.01
N GLN A 149 -2.70 -6.81 -17.26
CA GLN A 149 -3.43 -6.39 -18.45
C GLN A 149 -4.76 -7.13 -18.62
N THR A 150 -4.91 -8.35 -18.10
CA THR A 150 -6.21 -9.06 -18.17
C THR A 150 -7.33 -8.35 -17.42
N PHE A 151 -7.00 -7.43 -16.50
CA PHE A 151 -7.98 -6.64 -15.78
C PHE A 151 -8.55 -5.48 -16.60
N ILE A 152 -7.94 -5.10 -17.73
CA ILE A 152 -8.49 -4.04 -18.60
C ILE A 152 -9.85 -4.46 -19.18
N ASP A 153 -10.05 -5.76 -19.37
CA ASP A 153 -11.30 -6.35 -19.85
C ASP A 153 -12.10 -7.02 -18.70
N ASP A 154 -11.89 -6.59 -17.45
CA ASP A 154 -12.63 -7.14 -16.31
C ASP A 154 -14.14 -6.89 -16.43
N LYS A 155 -14.94 -7.77 -15.85
CA LYS A 155 -16.40 -7.65 -15.82
C LYS A 155 -16.86 -6.51 -14.91
N ASP A 156 -16.06 -6.15 -13.90
CA ASP A 156 -16.26 -4.93 -13.11
C ASP A 156 -15.72 -3.72 -13.90
N PRO A 157 -16.60 -2.84 -14.42
CA PRO A 157 -16.17 -1.69 -15.22
C PRO A 157 -15.31 -0.70 -14.43
N GLU A 158 -15.48 -0.61 -13.11
CA GLU A 158 -14.65 0.29 -12.30
C GLU A 158 -13.23 -0.26 -12.16
N LEU A 159 -13.09 -1.57 -11.96
CA LEU A 159 -11.78 -2.23 -11.91
C LEU A 159 -11.08 -2.17 -13.27
N ALA A 160 -11.83 -2.37 -14.36
CA ALA A 160 -11.33 -2.23 -15.73
C ALA A 160 -10.79 -0.82 -16.00
N GLN A 161 -11.55 0.21 -15.65
CA GLN A 161 -11.12 1.60 -15.81
C GLN A 161 -9.89 1.92 -14.95
N LEU A 162 -9.84 1.41 -13.72
CA LEU A 162 -8.69 1.57 -12.83
C LEU A 162 -7.43 0.93 -13.42
N ALA A 163 -7.54 -0.31 -13.91
CA ALA A 163 -6.45 -1.05 -14.54
C ALA A 163 -5.92 -0.30 -15.77
N GLN A 164 -6.82 0.13 -16.67
CA GLN A 164 -6.46 0.89 -17.86
C GLN A 164 -5.73 2.20 -17.50
N THR A 165 -6.25 2.93 -16.52
CA THR A 165 -5.67 4.21 -16.07
C THR A 165 -4.26 4.00 -15.50
N VAL A 166 -4.13 3.08 -14.54
CA VAL A 166 -2.85 2.84 -13.86
C VAL A 166 -1.79 2.32 -14.83
N LEU A 167 -2.14 1.36 -15.69
CA LEU A 167 -1.21 0.82 -16.67
C LEU A 167 -0.82 1.89 -17.71
N GLY A 168 -1.76 2.74 -18.14
CA GLY A 168 -1.47 3.89 -18.99
C GLY A 168 -0.48 4.87 -18.35
N GLU A 169 -0.70 5.27 -17.10
CA GLU A 169 0.17 6.20 -16.36
C GLU A 169 1.61 5.71 -16.24
N ILE A 170 1.81 4.40 -16.07
CA ILE A 170 3.14 3.79 -15.94
C ILE A 170 3.70 3.34 -17.30
N GLY A 171 3.06 3.69 -18.42
CA GLY A 171 3.57 3.49 -19.78
C GLY A 171 3.32 2.10 -20.37
N TYR A 172 2.35 1.36 -19.85
CA TYR A 172 1.88 0.05 -20.34
C TYR A 172 0.42 0.07 -20.78
N GLY A 173 -0.09 1.25 -21.17
CA GLY A 173 -1.41 1.38 -21.80
C GLY A 173 -1.50 0.51 -23.06
N VAL A 174 -2.73 0.17 -23.44
CA VAL A 174 -3.00 -0.56 -24.69
C VAL A 174 -2.37 0.22 -25.84
N ILE A 175 -1.39 -0.38 -26.50
CA ILE A 175 -0.93 0.08 -27.81
C ILE A 175 -2.01 -0.41 -28.76
N ASP A 176 -2.83 0.51 -29.27
CA ASP A 176 -3.69 0.22 -30.41
C ASP A 176 -2.78 -0.28 -31.55
N PHE A 177 -2.93 -1.55 -31.94
CA PHE A 177 -2.38 -2.10 -33.18
C PHE A 177 -3.40 -1.99 -34.30
#